data_AF-A0A4Y2DBB9-F1
#
_entry.id   AF-A0A4Y2DBB9-F1
#
_cell.length_a   1.000
_cell.length_b   1.000
_cell.length_c   1.000
_cell.angle_alpha   90.00
_cell.angle_beta   90.00
_cell.angle_gamma   90.00
#
_symmetry.space_group_name_H-M   'P 1'
#
loop_
_entity.id
_entity.type
_entity.pdbx_description
1 polymer ?
#
loop_
_entity_poly.entity_id
_entity_poly.type
_entity_poly.pdbx_seq_one_letter_code
_entity_poly.pdbx_strand_id
1 'polypeptide(L)'
;MPPHALMLKKGVIVMLLRNLNPKQGLCKGTRLSITGLHENFISAKIVSECNPGGVVFLTRIELAPSNVNLPFVLKRRQFPLIPAYAMTINKS
;
A
#
# COMPACT_ATOMS: atom_id res chain seq x y z
N MET A 1 -9.92 -5.04 -2.80
CA MET A 1 -9.02 -5.09 -3.99
C MET A 1 -8.39 -3.70 -4.17
N PRO A 2 -7.11 -3.56 -4.58
CA PRO A 2 -6.53 -2.23 -4.85
C PRO A 2 -7.24 -1.47 -6.00
N PRO A 3 -6.92 -0.20 -6.26
CA PRO A 3 -7.41 0.50 -7.45
C PRO A 3 -6.92 -0.15 -8.75
N HIS A 4 -7.70 -0.07 -9.84
CA HIS A 4 -7.23 -0.51 -11.17
C HIS A 4 -6.08 0.40 -11.64
N ALA A 5 -6.31 1.70 -11.61
CA ALA A 5 -5.28 2.72 -11.81
C ALA A 5 -4.86 3.29 -10.45
N LEU A 6 -3.56 3.24 -10.16
CA LEU A 6 -2.97 3.85 -8.97
C LEU A 6 -2.16 5.07 -9.40
N MET A 7 -2.73 6.26 -9.19
CA MET A 7 -2.08 7.54 -9.49
C MET A 7 -1.43 8.09 -8.23
N LEU A 8 -0.12 8.31 -8.28
CA LEU A 8 0.67 8.78 -7.14
C LEU A 8 1.61 9.92 -7.57
N LYS A 9 1.99 10.75 -6.60
CA LYS A 9 3.01 11.78 -6.73
C LYS A 9 3.95 11.69 -5.53
N LYS A 10 5.20 12.13 -5.69
CA LYS A 10 6.12 12.31 -4.56
C LYS A 10 5.49 13.24 -3.51
N GLY A 11 5.69 12.94 -2.24
CA GLY A 11 5.14 13.66 -1.08
C GLY A 11 3.72 13.24 -0.67
N VAL A 12 3.02 12.43 -1.47
CA VAL A 12 1.68 11.94 -1.14
C VAL A 12 1.76 10.93 0.02
N ILE A 13 0.79 11.02 0.94
CA ILE A 13 0.60 10.00 1.98
C ILE A 13 -0.29 8.87 1.45
N VAL A 14 0.20 7.65 1.56
CA VAL A 14 -0.50 6.42 1.19
C VAL A 14 -0.59 5.49 2.39
N MET A 15 -1.44 4.48 2.27
CA MET A 15 -1.63 3.43 3.27
C MET A 15 -1.42 2.06 2.66
N LEU A 16 -0.78 1.16 3.43
CA LEU A 16 -0.57 -0.23 3.05
C LEU A 16 -1.89 -1.03 3.13
N LEU A 17 -2.18 -1.81 2.09
CA LEU A 17 -3.41 -2.64 1.99
C LEU A 17 -3.24 -4.07 2.55
N ARG A 18 -2.00 -4.54 2.70
CA ARG A 18 -1.66 -5.89 3.17
C ARG A 18 -0.45 -5.84 4.09
N ASN A 19 -0.33 -6.82 4.98
CA ASN A 19 0.90 -7.04 5.73
C ASN A 19 2.00 -7.49 4.77
N LEU A 20 3.11 -6.75 4.73
CA LEU A 20 4.32 -7.12 3.99
C LEU A 20 5.41 -7.58 4.93
N ASN A 21 5.66 -6.81 5.99
CA ASN A 21 6.61 -7.17 7.02
C ASN A 21 6.20 -6.54 8.37
N PRO A 22 5.38 -7.24 9.16
CA PRO A 22 4.93 -6.73 10.45
C PRO A 22 6.06 -6.40 11.43
N LYS A 23 7.16 -7.17 11.38
CA LYS A 23 8.32 -6.95 12.25
C LYS A 23 9.00 -5.60 11.98
N GLN A 24 8.91 -5.09 10.75
CA GLN A 24 9.45 -3.79 10.33
C GLN A 24 8.39 -2.68 10.30
N GLY A 25 7.19 -2.92 10.86
CA GLY A 25 6.10 -1.94 10.86
C GLY A 25 5.40 -1.79 9.51
N LEU A 26 5.63 -2.68 8.54
CA LEU A 26 4.93 -2.72 7.25
C LEU A 26 3.69 -3.61 7.35
N CYS A 27 2.73 -3.15 8.16
CA CYS A 27 1.43 -3.75 8.36
C CYS A 27 0.36 -3.08 7.50
N LYS A 28 -0.76 -3.78 7.28
CA LYS A 28 -1.98 -3.15 6.76
C LYS A 28 -2.34 -1.95 7.65
N GLY A 29 -2.65 -0.81 7.04
CA GLY A 29 -2.93 0.42 7.77
C GLY A 29 -1.72 1.34 7.97
N THR A 30 -0.48 0.84 7.81
CA THR A 30 0.72 1.68 7.93
C THR A 30 0.68 2.81 6.92
N ARG A 31 0.85 4.05 7.40
CA ARG A 31 0.93 5.24 6.57
C ARG A 31 2.37 5.47 6.11
N LEU A 32 2.53 5.70 4.82
CA LEU A 32 3.81 5.93 4.17
C LEU A 32 3.77 7.24 3.38
N SER A 33 4.87 7.98 3.38
CA SER A 33 5.07 9.15 2.50
C SER A 33 5.92 8.73 1.29
N ILE A 34 5.40 8.94 0.08
CA ILE A 34 6.10 8.58 -1.15
C ILE A 34 7.31 9.48 -1.36
N THR A 35 8.50 8.89 -1.46
CA THR A 35 9.75 9.62 -1.75
C THR A 35 10.20 9.47 -3.19
N GLY A 36 9.87 8.35 -3.85
CA GLY A 36 10.23 8.10 -5.24
C GLY A 36 9.31 7.12 -5.95
N LEU A 37 9.12 7.38 -7.24
CA LEU A 37 8.32 6.56 -8.14
C LEU A 37 9.25 6.05 -9.23
N HIS A 38 9.36 4.73 -9.34
CA HIS A 38 10.15 4.06 -10.36
C HIS A 38 9.26 3.08 -11.11
N GLU A 39 9.75 2.55 -12.23
CA GLU A 39 8.99 1.64 -13.08
C GLU A 39 8.50 0.39 -12.33
N ASN A 40 9.37 -0.19 -11.50
CA ASN A 40 9.15 -1.48 -10.84
C ASN A 40 8.96 -1.41 -9.33
N PHE A 41 9.31 -0.29 -8.70
CA PHE A 41 9.21 -0.11 -7.26
C PHE A 41 8.86 1.32 -6.87
N ILE A 42 8.38 1.48 -5.65
CA ILE A 42 8.10 2.77 -5.03
C ILE A 42 8.95 2.88 -3.78
N SER A 43 9.70 3.97 -3.65
CA SER A 43 10.37 4.29 -2.40
C SER A 43 9.46 5.17 -1.55
N ALA A 44 9.38 4.83 -0.26
CA ALA A 44 8.56 5.56 0.69
C ALA A 44 9.20 5.56 2.07
N LYS A 45 8.71 6.43 2.97
CA LYS A 45 9.10 6.47 4.38
C LYS A 45 7.89 6.25 5.27
N ILE A 46 8.07 5.55 6.37
CA ILE A 46 7.02 5.40 7.39
C ILE A 46 6.75 6.77 8.02
N VAL A 47 5.47 7.13 8.14
CA VAL A 47 5.03 8.43 8.68
C VAL A 47 4.93 8.41 10.21
N SER A 48 4.74 7.24 10.81
CA SER A 48 4.58 7.09 12.26
C SER A 48 5.87 7.42 13.04
N GLU A 49 5.70 8.11 14.16
CA GLU A 49 6.79 8.51 15.09
C GLU A 49 7.53 7.32 15.71
N CYS A 50 6.94 6.12 15.70
CA CYS A 50 7.53 4.93 16.33
C CYS A 50 8.65 4.28 15.49
N ASN A 51 8.80 4.64 14.21
CA ASN A 51 9.87 4.17 13.33
C ASN A 51 10.36 5.29 12.41
N PRO A 52 11.04 6.33 12.95
CA PRO A 52 11.50 7.45 12.16
C PRO A 52 12.71 7.02 11.32
N GLY A 53 12.55 7.01 10.00
CA GLY A 53 13.69 7.10 9.07
C GLY A 53 13.97 5.92 8.15
N GLY A 54 13.30 4.78 8.31
CA GLY A 54 13.44 3.65 7.39
C GLY A 54 12.86 3.97 6.01
N VAL A 55 13.72 4.06 4.99
CA VAL A 55 13.27 4.05 3.59
C VAL A 55 12.87 2.63 3.24
N VAL A 56 11.63 2.46 2.79
CA VAL A 56 11.08 1.17 2.37
C VAL A 56 10.88 1.16 0.87
N PHE A 57 11.19 0.02 0.26
CA PHE A 57 10.97 -0.22 -1.16
C PHE A 57 9.78 -1.16 -1.32
N LEU A 58 8.75 -0.68 -1.99
CA LEU A 58 7.53 -1.41 -2.25
C LEU A 58 7.52 -1.89 -3.68
N THR A 59 7.20 -3.17 -3.88
CA THR A 59 7.05 -3.82 -5.19
C THR A 59 5.59 -4.19 -5.43
N ARG A 60 5.25 -4.53 -6.68
CA ARG A 60 3.91 -5.02 -7.02
C ARG A 60 3.75 -6.47 -6.56
N ILE A 61 2.67 -6.75 -5.84
CA ILE A 61 2.32 -8.11 -5.36
C ILE A 61 1.01 -8.57 -5.99
N GLU A 62 0.78 -9.88 -6.02
CA GLU A 62 -0.51 -10.43 -6.41
C GLU A 62 -1.55 -10.22 -5.30
N LEU A 63 -2.72 -9.71 -5.69
CA LEU A 63 -3.83 -9.41 -4.81
C LEU A 63 -5.09 -10.07 -5.37
N ALA A 64 -5.66 -10.99 -4.60
CA ALA A 64 -6.96 -11.58 -4.85
C ALA A 64 -8.04 -10.90 -3.96
N PRO A 65 -9.28 -10.75 -4.44
CA PRO A 65 -10.40 -10.36 -3.60
C PRO A 65 -10.75 -11.52 -2.65
N SER A 66 -11.09 -11.20 -1.41
CA SER A 66 -11.30 -12.23 -0.38
C SER A 66 -12.66 -12.94 -0.50
N ASN A 67 -13.70 -12.25 -0.97
CA ASN A 67 -15.09 -12.71 -0.95
C ASN A 67 -15.81 -12.34 -2.25
N VAL A 68 -15.54 -13.06 -3.34
CA VAL A 68 -16.38 -12.95 -4.55
C VAL A 68 -16.61 -14.36 -5.07
N ASN A 69 -17.87 -14.76 -5.16
CA ASN A 69 -18.30 -16.00 -5.82
C ASN A 69 -18.13 -15.82 -7.33
N LEU A 70 -16.88 -15.80 -7.79
CA LEU A 70 -16.53 -15.82 -9.20
C LEU A 70 -16.30 -17.27 -9.63
N PRO A 71 -16.67 -17.64 -10.88
CA PRO A 71 -16.33 -18.95 -11.43
C PRO A 71 -14.82 -19.13 -11.68
N PHE A 72 -14.00 -18.13 -11.34
CA PHE A 72 -12.55 -18.13 -11.47
C PHE A 72 -11.90 -17.29 -10.35
N VAL A 73 -10.61 -17.54 -10.08
CA VAL A 73 -9.84 -16.73 -9.12
C VAL A 73 -9.31 -15.48 -9.82
N LEU A 74 -9.89 -14.32 -9.51
CA LEU A 74 -9.37 -13.04 -10.00
C LEU A 74 -8.10 -12.65 -9.23
N LYS A 75 -6.95 -12.72 -9.88
CA LYS A 75 -5.68 -12.20 -9.35
C LYS A 75 -5.30 -10.92 -10.08
N ARG A 76 -4.81 -9.92 -9.34
CA ARG A 76 -4.23 -8.71 -9.93
C ARG A 76 -2.89 -8.38 -9.29
N ARG A 77 -1.88 -8.19 -10.11
CA ARG A 77 -0.55 -7.72 -9.68
C ARG A 77 -0.54 -6.20 -9.62
N GLN A 78 -0.41 -5.63 -8.41
CA GLN A 78 -0.40 -4.18 -8.19
C GLN A 78 0.36 -3.83 -6.91
N PHE A 79 0.79 -2.59 -6.76
CA PHE A 79 1.28 -2.09 -5.48
C PHE A 79 0.18 -2.21 -4.41
N PRO A 80 0.49 -2.70 -3.19
CA PRO A 80 -0.48 -2.86 -2.12
C PRO A 80 -0.72 -1.53 -1.40
N LEU A 81 -1.07 -0.47 -2.15
CA LEU A 81 -1.18 0.89 -1.67
C LEU A 81 -2.53 1.51 -2.02
N ILE A 82 -2.98 2.45 -1.17
CA ILE A 82 -4.10 3.34 -1.44
C ILE A 82 -3.77 4.76 -0.94
N PRO A 83 -4.15 5.84 -1.65
CA PRO A 83 -4.01 7.21 -1.13
C PRO A 83 -4.76 7.39 0.20
N ALA A 84 -4.18 8.12 1.15
CA ALA A 84 -4.68 8.22 2.52
C ALA A 84 -5.05 9.65 2.96
N TYR A 85 -5.56 10.48 2.04
CA TYR A 85 -5.97 11.87 2.33
C TYR A 85 -7.26 11.98 3.16
N ALA A 86 -8.24 11.12 2.88
CA ALA A 86 -9.50 11.03 3.61
C ALA A 86 -9.90 9.56 3.72
N MET A 87 -10.24 9.12 4.93
CA MET A 87 -10.73 7.77 5.18
C MET A 87 -12.13 7.84 5.78
N THR A 88 -13.00 6.97 5.28
CA THR A 88 -14.32 6.75 5.88
C THR A 88 -14.15 6.07 7.23
N ILE A 89 -14.92 6.50 8.24
CA ILE A 89 -14.83 6.06 9.65
C ILE A 89 -14.83 4.53 9.82
N ASN A 90 -15.55 3.82 8.94
CA ASN A 90 -15.75 2.37 9.01
C ASN A 90 -14.63 1.51 8.38
N LYS A 91 -13.43 2.07 8.22
CA LYS A 91 -12.25 1.39 7.64
C LYS A 91 -11.09 1.22 8.61
N SER A 92 -11.31 1.57 9.89
CA SER A 92 -10.40 1.33 11.02
C SER A 92 -10.38 -0.14 11.42
#